data_AF-A0A8C7LH19-F1
#
_entry.id   AF-A0A8C7LH19-F1
#
_cell.length_a   1.000
_cell.length_b   1.000
_cell.length_c   1.000
_cell.angle_alpha   90.00
_cell.angle_beta   90.00
_cell.angle_gamma   90.00
#
_symmetry.space_group_name_H-M   'P 1'
#
loop_
_entity.id
_entity.type
_entity.pdbx_description
1 polymer ?
#
loop_
_entity_poly.entity_id
_entity_poly.type
_entity_poly.pdbx_seq_one_letter_code
_entity_poly.pdbx_strand_id
1 'polypeptide(L)'
;LCQTSAWVWSLCQTSAWVWSLCQTSAWVWSLCQTSVWVWSLCQTSAWVWSLCQTSAWVWSLCQTSAWVWSLCQTSAWVWSLCQTSVWVWSLCQTSVWVWSLCQTSAWVWSPCQTSAWVWSLCQTSAWVWSPCQTSAWVWSLCQTSAWVWSLCQTSAWVWSLCQTSAWVWSLCQTSAWVWSDISLGLVRHQPGSGQKGCETNFYLTPRHTEAPCQSVR
;
A
#
# COMPACT_ATOMS: atom_id res chain seq x y z
N LEU A 1 -6.60 0.08 28.41
CA LEU A 1 -8.05 0.37 28.24
C LEU A 1 -8.29 1.82 28.62
N CYS A 2 -8.71 2.65 27.67
CA CYS A 2 -8.92 4.10 27.81
C CYS A 2 -10.35 4.44 27.39
N GLN A 3 -11.10 5.15 28.23
CA GLN A 3 -12.47 5.59 27.90
C GLN A 3 -12.48 6.75 26.90
N THR A 4 -11.50 7.63 26.99
CA THR A 4 -11.34 8.75 26.06
C THR A 4 -10.11 8.51 25.21
N SER A 5 -8.95 9.00 25.64
CA SER A 5 -7.69 8.93 24.90
C SER A 5 -6.64 8.12 25.64
N ALA A 6 -5.75 7.43 24.92
CA ALA A 6 -4.46 7.03 25.47
C ALA A 6 -3.31 7.48 24.59
N TRP A 7 -2.21 7.74 25.30
CA TRP A 7 -0.91 8.09 24.78
C TRP A 7 0.04 7.02 25.31
N VAL A 8 0.61 6.24 24.41
CA VAL A 8 1.55 5.18 24.75
C VAL A 8 2.87 5.50 24.09
N TRP A 9 3.92 5.62 24.90
CA TRP A 9 5.28 5.82 24.44
C TRP A 9 6.16 4.66 24.88
N SER A 10 6.87 4.03 23.95
CA SER A 10 7.78 2.93 24.22
C SER A 10 9.14 3.17 23.59
N LEU A 11 10.19 3.00 24.40
CA LEU A 11 11.60 3.05 24.01
C LEU A 11 12.29 1.79 24.51
N CYS A 12 12.80 0.95 23.61
CA CYS A 12 13.55 -0.25 24.00
C CYS A 12 14.79 -0.46 23.12
N GLN A 13 15.84 -1.09 23.67
CA GLN A 13 17.03 -1.42 22.90
C GLN A 13 16.84 -2.73 22.12
N THR A 14 16.26 -3.75 22.76
CA THR A 14 15.99 -5.02 22.12
C THR A 14 14.59 -4.99 21.50
N SER A 15 13.57 -5.47 22.20
CA SER A 15 12.23 -5.67 21.68
C SER A 15 11.19 -4.91 22.50
N ALA A 16 10.25 -4.23 21.83
CA ALA A 16 9.06 -3.69 22.48
C ALA A 16 7.78 -4.35 21.96
N TRP A 17 6.86 -4.56 22.88
CA TRP A 17 5.48 -4.95 22.61
C TRP A 17 4.58 -3.84 23.14
N VAL A 18 3.86 -3.18 22.25
CA VAL A 18 3.02 -2.02 22.59
C VAL A 18 1.58 -2.33 22.23
N TRP A 19 0.72 -2.34 23.24
CA TRP A 19 -0.71 -2.53 23.09
C TRP A 19 -1.47 -1.28 23.51
N SER A 20 -2.35 -0.78 22.65
CA SER A 20 -3.26 0.32 22.97
C SER A 20 -4.69 -0.01 22.55
N LEU A 21 -5.64 0.21 23.47
CA LEU A 21 -7.06 -0.01 23.22
C LEU A 21 -7.87 1.13 23.84
N CYS A 22 -8.42 1.99 22.99
CA CYS A 22 -9.23 3.15 23.37
C CYS A 22 -10.59 3.17 22.66
N GLN A 23 -11.56 3.85 23.26
CA GLN A 23 -12.82 4.14 22.57
C GLN A 23 -12.65 5.30 21.59
N THR A 24 -12.21 6.48 22.05
CA THR A 24 -12.07 7.61 21.14
C THR A 24 -10.72 7.60 20.40
N SER A 25 -9.63 8.02 21.02
CA SER A 25 -8.35 8.19 20.31
C SER A 25 -7.19 7.41 20.92
N ALA A 26 -6.42 6.69 20.11
CA ALA A 26 -5.18 6.04 20.51
C ALA A 26 -3.98 6.68 19.81
N TRP A 27 -3.01 7.16 20.59
CA TRP A 27 -1.72 7.65 20.10
C TRP A 27 -0.64 6.70 20.59
N VAL A 28 0.01 6.01 19.66
CA VAL A 28 1.05 5.03 19.97
C VAL A 28 2.33 5.43 19.28
N TRP A 29 3.37 5.66 20.07
CA TRP A 29 4.72 5.90 19.61
C TRP A 29 5.65 4.82 20.14
N SER A 30 6.43 4.24 19.24
CA SER A 30 7.36 3.18 19.55
C SER A 30 8.67 3.36 18.81
N LEU A 31 9.78 3.23 19.53
CA LEU A 31 11.11 3.29 18.97
C LEU A 31 11.96 2.17 19.56
N CYS A 32 12.47 1.28 18.70
CA CYS A 32 13.42 0.23 19.12
C CYS A 32 14.59 0.05 18.16
N GLN A 33 15.71 -0.48 18.65
CA GLN A 33 16.79 -0.87 17.74
C GLN A 33 16.45 -2.17 17.03
N THR A 34 16.16 -3.25 17.78
CA THR A 34 15.91 -4.54 17.12
C THR A 34 14.46 -4.62 16.63
N SER A 35 13.49 -4.91 17.48
CA SER A 35 12.12 -5.23 17.05
C SER A 35 11.04 -4.43 17.76
N VAL A 36 10.00 -4.06 17.03
CA VAL A 36 8.79 -3.46 17.58
C VAL A 36 7.58 -4.23 17.10
N TRP A 37 6.67 -4.53 18.03
CA TRP A 37 5.32 -5.00 17.75
C TRP A 37 4.33 -4.00 18.33
N VAL A 38 3.59 -3.32 17.45
CA VAL A 38 2.54 -2.38 17.85
C VAL A 38 1.19 -2.92 17.44
N TRP A 39 0.28 -2.99 18.41
CA TRP A 39 -1.14 -3.20 18.17
C TRP A 39 -1.93 -2.03 18.74
N SER A 40 -2.63 -1.32 17.86
CA SER A 40 -3.60 -0.29 18.23
C SER A 40 -5.01 -0.67 17.79
N LEU A 41 -5.97 -0.56 18.71
CA LEU A 41 -7.39 -0.71 18.45
C LEU A 41 -8.14 0.52 18.96
N CYS A 42 -8.91 1.16 18.07
CA CYS A 42 -9.70 2.33 18.40
C CYS A 42 -11.12 2.26 17.80
N GLN A 43 -12.11 2.96 18.34
CA GLN A 43 -13.35 3.19 17.58
C GLN A 43 -13.15 4.38 16.64
N THR A 44 -12.74 5.54 17.17
CA THR A 44 -12.70 6.75 16.32
C THR A 44 -11.35 6.92 15.60
N SER A 45 -10.25 7.18 16.30
CA SER A 45 -8.97 7.50 15.66
C SER A 45 -7.79 6.75 16.27
N ALA A 46 -6.94 6.14 15.44
CA ALA A 46 -5.64 5.64 15.86
C ALA A 46 -4.53 6.30 15.06
N TRP A 47 -3.51 6.71 15.79
CA TRP A 47 -2.27 7.25 15.28
C TRP A 47 -1.16 6.34 15.79
N VAL A 48 -0.55 5.60 14.88
CA VAL A 48 0.51 4.65 15.20
C VAL A 48 1.78 5.07 14.49
N TRP A 49 2.82 5.32 15.28
CA TRP A 49 4.17 5.58 14.81
C TRP A 49 5.12 4.52 15.35
N SER A 50 5.81 3.83 14.44
CA SER A 50 6.87 2.89 14.79
C SER A 50 8.16 3.18 14.04
N LEU A 51 9.25 3.28 14.79
CA LEU A 51 10.59 3.37 14.24
C LEU A 51 11.43 2.19 14.74
N CYS A 52 12.01 1.44 13.82
CA CYS A 52 12.87 0.31 14.13
C CYS A 52 14.17 0.33 13.29
N GLN A 53 15.27 -0.29 13.74
CA GLN A 53 16.34 -0.62 12.80
C GLN A 53 16.02 -1.93 12.08
N THR A 54 15.70 -3.01 12.82
CA THR A 54 15.59 -4.32 12.17
C THR A 54 14.17 -4.69 11.73
N SER A 55 13.20 -4.77 12.65
CA SER A 55 11.84 -5.19 12.30
C SER A 55 10.75 -4.39 13.02
N ALA A 56 9.77 -3.91 12.27
CA ALA A 56 8.52 -3.37 12.84
C ALA A 56 7.33 -4.12 12.29
N TRP A 57 6.45 -4.48 13.21
CA TRP A 57 5.17 -5.08 12.95
C TRP A 57 4.12 -4.14 13.52
N VAL A 58 3.33 -3.54 12.64
CA VAL A 58 2.30 -2.57 13.02
C VAL A 58 0.95 -3.08 12.60
N TRP A 59 0.08 -3.25 13.59
CA TRP A 59 -1.33 -3.57 13.39
C TRP A 59 -2.18 -2.43 13.92
N SER A 60 -2.99 -1.83 13.04
CA SER A 60 -3.94 -0.77 13.40
C SER A 60 -5.34 -1.12 12.93
N LEU A 61 -6.30 -1.08 13.84
CA LEU A 61 -7.70 -1.39 13.58
C LEU A 61 -8.59 -0.27 14.16
N CYS A 62 -9.32 0.42 13.29
CA CYS A 62 -10.20 1.52 13.69
C CYS A 62 -11.52 1.52 12.93
N GLN A 63 -12.60 2.06 13.51
CA GLN A 63 -13.84 2.21 12.74
C GLN A 63 -13.73 3.42 11.81
N THR A 64 -13.46 4.61 12.35
CA THR A 64 -13.40 5.80 11.50
C THR A 64 -12.03 5.98 10.85
N SER A 65 -10.98 6.35 11.58
CA SER A 65 -9.70 6.71 10.97
C SER A 65 -8.51 5.97 11.59
N ALA A 66 -7.60 5.48 10.74
CA ALA A 66 -6.27 5.04 11.15
C ALA A 66 -5.19 5.73 10.33
N TRP A 67 -4.19 6.22 11.04
CA TRP A 67 -2.96 6.77 10.52
C TRP A 67 -1.82 5.91 11.02
N VAL A 68 -1.12 5.26 10.08
CA VAL A 68 -0.04 4.34 10.40
C VAL A 68 1.23 4.79 9.69
N TRP A 69 2.26 5.05 10.49
CA TRP A 69 3.58 5.42 10.04
C TRP A 69 4.60 4.40 10.54
N SER A 70 5.28 3.73 9.62
CA SER A 70 6.32 2.74 9.92
C SER A 70 7.62 3.06 9.19
N LEU A 71 8.71 3.15 9.97
CA LEU A 71 10.07 3.36 9.49
C LEU A 71 10.96 2.23 9.96
N CYS A 72 11.57 1.49 9.02
CA CYS A 72 12.55 0.46 9.35
C CYS A 72 13.71 0.40 8.37
N GLN A 73 14.90 -0.01 8.82
CA GLN A 73 16.01 -0.24 7.87
C GLN A 73 15.79 -1.55 7.13
N THR A 74 15.67 -2.67 7.85
CA THR A 74 15.52 -3.96 7.18
C THR A 74 14.06 -4.23 6.81
N SER A 75 13.16 -4.46 7.76
CA SER A 75 11.82 -4.95 7.44
C SER A 75 10.70 -4.20 8.16
N ALA A 76 9.64 -3.85 7.43
CA ALA A 76 8.38 -3.42 8.02
C ALA A 76 7.20 -4.22 7.47
N TRP A 77 6.32 -4.59 8.39
CA TRP A 77 5.04 -5.22 8.13
C TRP A 77 3.96 -4.32 8.70
N VAL A 78 3.13 -3.76 7.82
CA VAL A 78 2.08 -2.83 8.20
C VAL A 78 0.74 -3.38 7.77
N TRP A 79 -0.12 -3.61 8.75
CA TRP A 79 -1.51 -3.95 8.57
C TRP A 79 -2.41 -2.83 9.09
N SER A 80 -3.34 -2.40 8.24
CA SER A 80 -4.30 -1.36 8.58
C SER A 80 -5.69 -1.73 8.08
N LEU A 81 -6.67 -1.61 8.97
CA LEU A 81 -8.08 -1.84 8.64
C LEU A 81 -8.92 -0.71 9.21
N CYS A 82 -9.67 -0.01 8.33
CA CYS A 82 -10.73 0.89 8.76
C CYS A 82 -12.01 0.80 7.94
N GLN A 83 -13.12 1.26 8.52
CA GLN A 83 -14.33 1.48 7.71
C GLN A 83 -14.15 2.74 6.88
N THR A 84 -13.85 3.88 7.51
CA THR A 84 -13.91 5.14 6.75
C THR A 84 -12.60 5.50 6.05
N SER A 85 -11.51 5.68 6.79
CA SER A 85 -10.28 6.21 6.20
C SER A 85 -9.04 5.54 6.75
N VAL A 86 -8.18 5.06 5.86
CA VAL A 86 -6.86 4.55 6.19
C VAL A 86 -5.78 5.38 5.49
N TRP A 87 -4.77 5.76 6.25
CA TRP A 87 -3.54 6.35 5.74
C TRP A 87 -2.37 5.49 6.22
N VAL A 88 -1.69 4.83 5.28
CA VAL A 88 -0.48 4.06 5.56
C VAL A 88 0.71 4.72 4.88
N TRP A 89 1.72 4.98 5.68
CA TRP A 89 3.05 5.34 5.22
C TRP A 89 4.07 4.35 5.77
N SER A 90 4.74 3.62 4.88
CA SER A 90 5.72 2.62 5.27
C SER A 90 6.98 2.74 4.43
N LEU A 91 8.10 3.06 5.06
CA LEU A 91 9.39 3.18 4.38
C LEU A 91 10.39 2.17 4.93
N CYS A 92 10.98 1.37 4.04
CA CYS A 92 12.14 0.54 4.39
C CYS A 92 13.24 0.52 3.33
N GLN A 93 14.46 0.19 3.75
CA GLN A 93 15.53 -0.10 2.79
C GLN A 93 15.30 -1.46 2.15
N THR A 94 15.21 -2.54 2.93
CA THR A 94 15.22 -3.88 2.32
C THR A 94 13.84 -4.40 1.94
N SER A 95 12.88 -4.42 2.87
CA SER A 95 11.57 -5.04 2.60
C SER A 95 10.43 -4.30 3.29
N VAL A 96 9.38 -4.04 2.52
CA VAL A 96 8.12 -3.49 3.00
C VAL A 96 6.98 -4.41 2.59
N TRP A 97 6.13 -4.75 3.56
CA TRP A 97 4.85 -5.41 3.33
C TRP A 97 3.74 -4.54 3.89
N VAL A 98 2.87 -4.03 3.00
CA VAL A 98 1.72 -3.23 3.40
C VAL A 98 0.45 -3.92 2.97
N TRP A 99 -0.43 -4.13 3.93
CA TRP A 99 -1.82 -4.46 3.68
C TRP A 99 -2.74 -3.39 4.26
N SER A 100 -3.52 -2.78 3.37
CA SER A 100 -4.56 -1.81 3.72
C SER A 100 -5.92 -2.28 3.24
N LEU A 101 -6.90 -2.27 4.15
CA LEU A 101 -8.31 -2.52 3.85
C LEU A 101 -9.16 -1.35 4.32
N CYS A 102 -9.96 -0.79 3.41
CA CYS A 102 -10.89 0.28 3.72
C CYS A 102 -12.28 0.04 3.12
N GLN A 103 -13.36 0.60 3.68
CA GLN A 103 -14.61 0.71 2.90
C GLN A 103 -14.56 1.96 2.03
N THR A 104 -14.39 3.15 2.62
CA THR A 104 -14.45 4.37 1.82
C THR A 104 -13.12 4.77 1.19
N SER A 105 -12.09 5.11 1.96
CA SER A 105 -10.84 5.63 1.39
C SER A 105 -9.58 5.02 1.99
N ALA A 106 -8.66 4.53 1.15
CA ALA A 106 -7.30 4.19 1.56
C ALA A 106 -6.27 4.95 0.75
N TRP A 107 -5.24 5.39 1.47
CA TRP A 107 -4.06 6.02 0.94
C TRP A 107 -2.87 5.20 1.41
N VAL A 108 -2.18 4.56 0.49
CA VAL A 108 -1.03 3.72 0.76
C VAL A 108 0.19 4.29 0.05
N TRP A 109 1.19 4.67 0.83
CA TRP A 109 2.48 5.09 0.32
C TRP A 109 3.58 4.22 0.92
N SER A 110 4.27 3.47 0.05
CA SER A 110 5.16 2.39 0.46
C SER A 110 6.50 2.41 -0.30
N PRO A 111 7.36 3.41 -0.07
CA PRO A 111 8.68 3.46 -0.68
C PRO A 111 9.61 2.36 -0.15
N CYS A 112 10.35 1.72 -1.06
CA CYS A 112 11.38 0.74 -0.70
C CYS A 112 12.64 0.87 -1.55
N GLN A 113 13.80 0.34 -1.10
CA GLN A 113 14.93 0.16 -2.03
C GLN A 113 14.82 -1.21 -2.71
N THR A 114 14.80 -2.30 -1.93
CA THR A 114 14.94 -3.64 -2.52
C THR A 114 13.60 -4.27 -2.90
N SER A 115 12.66 -4.38 -1.96
CA SER A 115 11.39 -5.06 -2.21
C SER A 115 10.19 -4.40 -1.52
N ALA A 116 9.12 -4.14 -2.26
CA ALA A 116 7.82 -3.77 -1.69
C ALA A 116 6.72 -4.67 -2.20
N TRP A 117 5.85 -5.03 -1.26
CA TRP A 117 4.65 -5.80 -1.48
C TRP A 117 3.49 -5.02 -0.91
N VAL A 118 2.57 -4.63 -1.78
CA VAL A 118 1.54 -3.66 -1.45
C VAL A 118 0.21 -4.21 -1.88
N TRP A 119 -0.64 -4.48 -0.91
CA TRP A 119 -2.01 -4.89 -1.10
C TRP A 119 -2.96 -3.81 -0.59
N SER A 120 -3.79 -3.28 -1.48
CA SER A 120 -4.82 -2.31 -1.11
C SER A 120 -6.18 -2.78 -1.62
N LEU A 121 -7.14 -2.90 -0.71
CA LEU A 121 -8.53 -3.20 -1.03
C LEU A 121 -9.43 -2.11 -0.48
N CYS A 122 -10.21 -1.48 -1.36
CA CYS A 122 -11.19 -0.48 -0.97
C CYS A 122 -12.50 -0.62 -1.72
N GLN A 123 -13.64 -0.25 -1.12
CA GLN A 123 -14.87 -0.17 -1.91
C GLN A 123 -14.87 1.09 -2.75
N THR A 124 -14.74 2.27 -2.13
CA THR A 124 -14.97 3.51 -2.89
C THR A 124 -13.72 4.11 -3.55
N SER A 125 -12.63 4.25 -2.80
CA SER A 125 -11.42 4.89 -3.31
C SER A 125 -10.15 4.29 -2.73
N ALA A 126 -9.21 3.91 -3.59
CA ALA A 126 -7.82 3.67 -3.18
C ALA A 126 -6.83 4.49 -3.99
N TRP A 127 -5.82 4.96 -3.28
CA TRP A 127 -4.64 5.61 -3.82
C TRP A 127 -3.43 4.83 -3.36
N VAL A 128 -2.73 4.21 -4.30
CA VAL A 128 -1.57 3.36 -4.03
C VAL A 128 -0.37 3.94 -4.74
N TRP A 129 0.66 4.29 -3.98
CA TRP A 129 1.94 4.74 -4.51
C TRP A 129 3.08 3.89 -3.96
N SER A 130 3.77 3.18 -4.85
CA SER A 130 4.76 2.18 -4.47
C SER A 130 6.03 2.31 -5.33
N PRO A 131 6.90 3.27 -4.99
CA PRO A 131 8.21 3.38 -5.62
C PRO A 131 9.21 2.42 -4.99
N CYS A 132 9.93 1.65 -5.82
CA CYS A 132 11.01 0.77 -5.43
C CYS A 132 12.19 0.83 -6.40
N GLN A 133 13.41 0.48 -5.99
CA GLN A 133 14.52 0.36 -6.93
C GLN A 133 14.51 -1.02 -7.59
N THR A 134 14.51 -2.09 -6.79
CA THR A 134 14.70 -3.43 -7.35
C THR A 134 13.37 -4.07 -7.74
N SER A 135 12.48 -4.31 -6.78
CA SER A 135 11.23 -5.03 -7.02
C SER A 135 10.03 -4.39 -6.34
N ALA A 136 8.93 -4.21 -7.07
CA ALA A 136 7.62 -3.91 -6.49
C ALA A 136 6.55 -4.85 -7.00
N TRP A 137 5.71 -5.27 -6.06
CA TRP A 137 4.50 -6.04 -6.29
C TRP A 137 3.34 -5.23 -5.74
N VAL A 138 2.48 -4.76 -6.64
CA VAL A 138 1.36 -3.89 -6.30
C VAL A 138 0.07 -4.58 -6.73
N TRP A 139 -0.78 -4.86 -5.76
CA TRP A 139 -2.12 -5.36 -5.96
C TRP A 139 -3.11 -4.32 -5.42
N SER A 140 -3.97 -3.80 -6.30
CA SER A 140 -5.06 -2.91 -5.92
C SER A 140 -6.40 -3.44 -6.41
N LEU A 141 -7.40 -3.45 -5.53
CA LEU A 141 -8.77 -3.78 -5.88
C LEU A 141 -9.69 -2.68 -5.36
N CYS A 142 -10.42 -2.03 -6.26
CA CYS A 142 -11.48 -1.08 -5.91
C CYS A 142 -12.78 -1.33 -6.63
N GLN A 143 -13.92 -0.97 -6.03
CA GLN A 143 -15.18 -0.95 -6.79
C GLN A 143 -15.27 0.33 -7.60
N THR A 144 -15.27 1.50 -6.97
CA THR A 144 -15.56 2.72 -7.71
C THR A 144 -14.33 3.41 -8.30
N SER A 145 -13.30 3.69 -7.51
CA SER A 145 -12.12 4.42 -8.01
C SER A 145 -10.80 3.87 -7.47
N ALA A 146 -9.83 3.65 -8.35
CA ALA A 146 -8.45 3.43 -7.94
C ALA A 146 -7.44 4.26 -8.73
N TRP A 147 -6.42 4.72 -8.01
CA TRP A 147 -5.24 5.37 -8.55
C TRP A 147 -4.04 4.57 -8.11
N VAL A 148 -3.39 3.89 -9.06
CA VAL A 148 -2.26 3.01 -8.79
C VAL A 148 -1.06 3.54 -9.53
N TRP A 149 -0.02 3.88 -8.76
CA TRP A 149 1.24 4.38 -9.27
C TRP A 149 2.36 3.47 -8.76
N SER A 150 3.02 2.75 -9.68
CA SER A 150 4.16 1.90 -9.35
C SER A 150 5.39 2.32 -10.15
N LEU A 151 6.50 2.54 -9.45
CA LEU A 151 7.78 2.89 -10.05
C LEU A 151 8.81 1.85 -9.65
N CYS A 152 9.48 1.22 -10.62
CA CYS A 152 10.61 0.34 -10.35
C CYS A 152 11.77 0.57 -11.32
N GLN A 153 13.02 0.29 -10.90
CA GLN A 153 14.10 0.20 -11.88
C GLN A 153 14.12 -1.20 -12.50
N THR A 154 14.20 -2.26 -11.68
CA THR A 154 14.47 -3.58 -12.24
C THR A 154 13.23 -4.41 -12.58
N SER A 155 12.27 -4.50 -11.67
CA SER A 155 11.08 -5.33 -11.88
C SER A 155 9.86 -4.73 -11.20
N ALA A 156 8.74 -4.64 -11.90
CA ALA A 156 7.44 -4.43 -11.25
C ALA A 156 6.37 -5.38 -11.76
N TRP A 157 5.50 -5.75 -10.84
CA TRP A 157 4.30 -6.50 -11.09
C TRP A 157 3.14 -5.68 -10.54
N VAL A 158 2.27 -5.21 -11.42
CA VAL A 158 1.11 -4.39 -11.05
C VAL A 158 -0.16 -5.09 -11.50
N TRP A 159 -1.03 -5.38 -10.54
CA TRP A 159 -2.36 -5.91 -10.76
C TRP A 159 -3.38 -4.94 -10.19
N SER A 160 -4.28 -4.45 -11.04
CA SER A 160 -5.32 -3.51 -10.64
C SER A 160 -6.68 -3.94 -11.18
N LEU A 161 -7.69 -4.02 -10.32
CA LEU A 161 -9.07 -4.31 -10.72
C LEU A 161 -10.01 -3.21 -10.24
N CYS A 162 -10.76 -2.62 -11.16
CA CYS A 162 -11.73 -1.55 -10.87
C CYS A 162 -13.02 -1.63 -11.68
N GLN A 163 -14.17 -1.55 -11.00
CA GLN A 163 -15.48 -1.66 -11.65
C GLN A 163 -16.00 -0.37 -12.29
N THR A 164 -15.54 0.83 -11.87
CA THR A 164 -16.03 2.06 -12.51
C THR A 164 -14.96 3.00 -13.02
N SER A 165 -13.88 3.23 -12.27
CA SER A 165 -12.82 4.14 -12.71
C SER A 165 -11.48 3.70 -12.19
N ALA A 166 -10.48 3.61 -13.07
CA ALA A 166 -9.11 3.42 -12.63
C ALA A 166 -8.11 4.15 -13.50
N TRP A 167 -7.05 4.59 -12.81
CA TRP A 167 -5.86 5.18 -13.37
C TRP A 167 -4.68 4.34 -12.91
N VAL A 168 -4.07 3.61 -13.83
CA VAL A 168 -2.91 2.78 -13.55
C VAL A 168 -1.73 3.34 -14.33
N TRP A 169 -0.70 3.72 -13.58
CA TRP A 169 0.60 4.11 -14.12
C TRP A 169 1.69 3.21 -13.56
N SER A 170 2.44 2.61 -14.47
CA SER A 170 3.60 1.80 -14.14
C SER A 170 4.75 2.14 -15.05
N LEU A 171 5.94 2.31 -14.46
CA LEU A 171 7.18 2.51 -15.17
C LEU A 171 8.26 1.60 -14.58
N CYS A 172 8.88 0.81 -15.46
CA CYS A 172 10.05 -0.01 -15.18
C CYS A 172 11.11 0.14 -16.24
N GLN A 173 12.39 0.16 -15.86
CA GLN A 173 13.49 0.25 -16.81
C GLN A 173 13.78 -1.08 -17.51
N THR A 174 13.75 -2.21 -16.80
CA THR A 174 14.07 -3.52 -17.41
C THR A 174 12.87 -4.44 -17.58
N SER A 175 12.08 -4.70 -16.55
CA SER A 175 10.93 -5.62 -16.68
C SER A 175 9.68 -5.13 -15.96
N ALA A 176 8.54 -5.17 -16.65
CA ALA A 176 7.24 -4.84 -16.08
C ALA A 176 6.17 -5.82 -16.57
N TRP A 177 5.34 -6.27 -15.62
CA TRP A 177 4.11 -6.98 -15.88
C TRP A 177 2.96 -6.14 -15.31
N VAL A 178 2.07 -5.69 -16.19
CA VAL A 178 0.91 -4.91 -15.79
C VAL A 178 -0.35 -5.59 -16.29
N TRP A 179 -1.21 -5.92 -15.35
CA TRP A 179 -2.57 -6.38 -15.62
C TRP A 179 -3.55 -5.41 -15.00
N SER A 180 -4.53 -4.99 -15.80
CA SER A 180 -5.58 -4.12 -15.34
C SER A 180 -6.90 -4.48 -16.00
N ASP A 181 -7.94 -4.67 -15.19
CA ASP A 181 -9.31 -4.88 -15.64
C ASP A 181 -10.18 -3.72 -15.14
N ILE A 182 -10.67 -2.93 -16.09
CA ILE A 182 -11.34 -1.65 -15.83
C ILE A 182 -12.54 -1.48 -16.76
N SER A 183 -13.71 -1.21 -16.18
CA SER A 183 -14.94 -0.99 -16.95
C SER A 183 -14.96 0.37 -17.67
N LEU A 184 -14.42 1.43 -17.05
CA LEU A 184 -14.15 2.73 -17.68
C LEU A 184 -12.86 3.31 -17.07
N GLY A 185 -11.85 3.69 -17.84
CA GLY A 185 -10.62 4.26 -17.26
C GLY A 185 -9.45 4.39 -18.23
N LEU A 186 -8.34 4.95 -17.74
CA LEU A 186 -7.13 5.20 -18.51
C LEU A 186 -5.97 4.39 -17.93
N VAL A 187 -5.45 3.47 -18.73
CA VAL A 187 -4.23 2.71 -18.41
C VAL A 187 -3.10 3.32 -19.21
N ARG A 188 -2.05 3.80 -18.54
CA ARG A 188 -0.83 4.25 -19.21
C ARG A 188 0.34 3.42 -18.72
N HIS A 189 0.94 2.73 -19.67
CA HIS A 189 2.20 2.01 -19.48
C HIS A 189 3.30 2.71 -20.27
N GLN A 190 4.42 3.03 -19.62
CA GLN A 190 5.63 3.48 -20.31
C GLN A 190 6.70 2.38 -20.16
N PRO A 191 6.97 1.58 -21.20
CA PRO A 191 8.00 0.56 -21.15
C PRO A 191 9.41 1.16 -21.21
N GLY A 192 10.29 0.71 -20.32
CA GLY A 192 11.74 0.69 -20.53
C GLY A 192 12.13 -0.48 -21.44
N SER A 193 13.27 -0.34 -22.13
CA SER A 193 13.72 -1.23 -23.21
C SER A 193 13.93 -2.69 -22.77
N GLY A 194 13.02 -3.59 -23.16
CA GLY A 194 13.19 -5.05 -23.08
C GLY A 194 11.95 -5.79 -22.55
N GLN A 195 10.94 -6.05 -23.38
CA GLN A 195 9.68 -6.67 -22.92
C GLN A 195 9.48 -8.13 -23.38
N LYS A 196 8.97 -8.95 -22.45
CA LYS A 196 8.21 -10.17 -22.70
C LYS A 196 6.89 -10.07 -21.90
N GLY A 197 5.76 -10.00 -22.59
CA GLY A 197 4.42 -10.15 -22.01
C GLY A 197 3.67 -8.86 -21.65
N CYS A 198 2.83 -8.37 -22.56
CA CYS A 198 1.74 -7.43 -22.25
C CYS A 198 0.43 -8.02 -22.76
N GLU A 199 -0.52 -8.32 -21.86
CA GLU A 199 -1.90 -8.61 -22.21
C GLU A 199 -2.79 -7.53 -21.61
N THR A 200 -3.44 -6.76 -22.47
CA THR A 200 -4.44 -5.75 -22.10
C THR A 200 -5.75 -6.15 -22.78
N ASN A 201 -6.71 -6.68 -22.03
CA ASN A 201 -8.03 -7.02 -22.57
C ASN A 201 -8.97 -5.82 -22.39
N PHE A 202 -9.35 -5.20 -23.51
CA PHE A 202 -10.42 -4.20 -23.57
C PHE A 202 -11.69 -4.83 -24.15
N TYR A 203 -12.81 -4.76 -23.43
CA TYR A 203 -14.13 -4.94 -24.04
C TYR A 203 -14.65 -3.56 -24.48
N LEU A 204 -14.56 -3.23 -25.77
CA LEU A 204 -15.06 -1.97 -26.34
C LEU A 204 -16.34 -2.17 -27.17
N THR A 205 -17.32 -1.26 -27.02
CA THR A 205 -17.98 -0.56 -28.15
C THR A 205 -18.65 0.74 -27.67
N PRO A 206 -18.69 1.85 -28.45
CA PRO A 206 -17.79 2.26 -29.53
C PRO A 206 -17.26 3.73 -29.43
N ARG A 207 -16.17 3.98 -30.18
CA ARG A 207 -15.48 5.25 -30.53
C ARG A 207 -14.49 5.82 -29.51
N HIS A 208 -13.22 5.45 -29.62
CA HIS A 208 -12.24 6.12 -30.49
C HIS A 208 -10.97 5.26 -30.58
N THR A 209 -10.32 5.39 -31.73
CA THR A 209 -9.13 4.70 -32.26
C THR A 209 -7.97 4.46 -31.29
N GLU A 210 -7.36 3.27 -31.32
CA GLU A 210 -5.95 3.07 -31.73
C GLU A 210 -5.56 1.57 -31.84
N ALA A 211 -4.47 1.33 -32.58
CA ALA A 211 -4.07 0.14 -33.34
C ALA A 211 -3.51 -1.06 -32.51
N PRO A 212 -3.17 -2.21 -33.12
CA PRO A 212 -3.15 -3.52 -32.46
C PRO A 212 -1.79 -3.89 -31.85
N CYS A 213 -1.81 -4.58 -30.69
CA CYS A 213 -0.65 -5.35 -30.23
C CYS A 213 -0.74 -6.78 -30.78
N GLN A 214 0.09 -7.10 -31.77
CA GLN A 214 0.32 -8.48 -32.21
C GLN A 214 1.32 -9.18 -31.29
N SER A 215 1.02 -10.44 -30.97
CA SER A 215 1.96 -11.41 -30.44
C SER A 215 3.07 -11.68 -31.46
N VAL A 216 4.33 -11.60 -31.05
CA VAL A 216 5.42 -12.31 -31.75
C VAL A 216 6.32 -12.94 -30.68
N ARG A 217 6.65 -14.22 -30.91
CA ARG A 217 7.52 -15.12 -30.12
C ARG A 217 8.72 -14.48 -29.44
#